data_AF-A0A6F8ZEQ3-F1
#
_entry.id   AF-A0A6F8ZEQ3-F1
#
_cell.length_a   1.000
_cell.length_b   1.000
_cell.length_c   1.000
_cell.angle_alpha   90.00
_cell.angle_beta   90.00
_cell.angle_gamma   90.00
#
_symmetry.space_group_name_H-M   'P 1'
#
loop_
_entity.id
_entity.type
_entity.pdbx_description
1 polymer ?
#
loop_
_entity_poly.entity_id
_entity_poly.type
_entity_poly.pdbx_seq_one_letter_code
_entity_poly.pdbx_strand_id
1 'polypeptide(L)'
;MKPGRVILINVLLVVALVILGALGVYLWSQNYDYVSTADASINAPSVPVVATATGTLASLPVHVGEHLKAGQTVATVTVPPSGKSGPTTVTITAPVNGTVAQVQAAQGQMVTPGTPLVTEVQLSQVTVVANIPETKIRRVHVGQSAQVTVDAHPGVTFTATVEHIAPATQSYFSVLPTTATAGSYTKVVQRVPVILSVDTAGYTLLPGENCEVRITIH
;
A
#
# COMPACT_ATOMS: atom_id res chain seq x y z
N MET A 1 -27.90 -57.75 29.94
CA MET A 1 -28.13 -56.60 29.03
C MET A 1 -28.64 -57.16 27.71
N LYS A 2 -29.75 -56.65 27.15
CA LYS A 2 -30.33 -57.21 25.91
C LYS A 2 -29.42 -56.89 24.71
N PRO A 3 -29.09 -57.86 23.83
CA PRO A 3 -28.07 -57.70 22.78
C PRO A 3 -28.36 -56.53 21.80
N GLY A 4 -29.63 -56.19 21.59
CA GLY A 4 -30.00 -55.04 20.75
C GLY A 4 -29.55 -53.67 21.28
N ARG A 5 -29.31 -53.51 22.59
CA ARG A 5 -28.87 -52.23 23.18
C ARG A 5 -27.37 -51.97 22.93
N VAL A 6 -26.56 -53.04 22.83
CA VAL A 6 -25.12 -52.95 22.55
C VAL A 6 -24.88 -52.61 21.07
N ILE A 7 -25.67 -53.20 20.17
CA ILE A 7 -25.64 -52.89 18.74
C ILE A 7 -26.00 -51.43 18.50
N LEU A 8 -27.06 -50.91 19.16
CA LEU A 8 -27.47 -49.52 19.03
C LEU A 8 -26.39 -48.53 19.53
N ILE A 9 -25.72 -48.85 20.65
CA ILE A 9 -24.62 -48.03 21.18
C ILE A 9 -23.45 -47.98 20.21
N ASN A 10 -23.04 -49.12 19.65
CA ASN A 10 -21.94 -49.17 18.68
C ASN A 10 -22.26 -48.41 17.38
N VAL A 11 -23.50 -48.52 16.88
CA VAL A 11 -23.94 -47.75 15.70
C VAL A 11 -23.92 -46.26 15.97
N LEU A 12 -24.42 -45.80 17.13
CA LEU A 12 -24.34 -44.40 17.53
C LEU A 12 -22.90 -43.91 17.67
N LEU A 13 -21.99 -44.74 18.18
CA LEU A 13 -20.58 -44.41 18.33
C LEU A 13 -19.90 -44.24 16.97
N VAL A 14 -20.19 -45.13 16.00
CA VAL A 14 -19.68 -45.02 14.63
C VAL A 14 -20.24 -43.77 13.93
N VAL A 15 -21.53 -43.49 14.08
CA VAL A 15 -22.15 -42.29 13.51
C VAL A 15 -21.53 -41.02 14.12
N ALA A 16 -21.32 -40.98 15.44
CA ALA A 16 -20.65 -39.86 16.10
C ALA A 16 -19.20 -39.68 15.59
N LEU A 17 -18.47 -40.76 15.34
CA LEU A 17 -17.12 -40.74 14.78
C LEU A 17 -17.09 -40.20 13.35
N VAL A 18 -18.07 -40.59 12.52
CA VAL A 18 -18.20 -40.06 11.14
C VAL A 18 -18.55 -38.57 11.16
N ILE A 19 -19.46 -38.14 12.04
CA ILE A 19 -19.81 -36.72 12.20
C ILE A 19 -18.60 -35.92 12.67
N LEU A 20 -17.86 -36.41 13.67
CA LEU A 20 -16.63 -35.76 14.15
C LEU A 20 -15.54 -35.70 13.07
N GLY A 21 -15.37 -36.76 12.28
CA GLY A 21 -14.45 -36.79 11.15
C GLY A 21 -14.85 -35.77 10.07
N ALA A 22 -16.13 -35.71 9.71
CA ALA A 22 -16.64 -34.75 8.75
C ALA A 22 -16.52 -33.30 9.25
N LEU A 23 -16.81 -33.05 10.53
CA LEU A 23 -16.59 -31.75 11.17
C LEU A 23 -15.11 -31.38 11.15
N GLY A 24 -14.22 -32.33 11.45
CA GLY A 24 -12.77 -32.12 11.44
C GLY A 24 -12.27 -31.74 10.05
N VAL A 25 -12.72 -32.43 8.99
CA VAL A 25 -12.38 -32.10 7.61
C VAL A 25 -12.95 -30.74 7.20
N TYR A 26 -14.19 -30.44 7.59
CA TYR A 26 -14.84 -29.17 7.28
C TYR A 26 -14.11 -27.97 7.91
N LEU A 27 -13.74 -28.08 9.18
CA LEU A 27 -12.98 -27.04 9.89
C LEU A 27 -11.55 -26.93 9.37
N TRP A 28 -10.93 -28.04 8.97
CA TRP A 28 -9.59 -28.03 8.39
C TRP A 28 -9.60 -27.30 7.04
N SER A 29 -10.59 -27.56 6.18
CA SER A 29 -10.73 -26.90 4.87
C SER A 29 -10.82 -25.38 4.98
N GLN A 30 -11.63 -24.84 5.91
CA GLN A 30 -11.80 -23.39 6.05
C GLN A 30 -10.49 -22.63 6.34
N ASN A 31 -9.51 -23.28 6.96
CA ASN A 31 -8.24 -22.65 7.29
C ASN A 31 -7.25 -22.61 6.10
N TYR A 32 -7.51 -23.32 5.01
CA TYR A 32 -6.62 -23.32 3.85
C TYR A 32 -7.01 -22.29 2.79
N ASP A 33 -8.25 -21.83 2.69
CA ASP A 33 -8.67 -21.16 1.45
C ASP A 33 -8.30 -19.67 1.36
N TYR A 34 -7.61 -19.10 2.36
CA TYR A 34 -7.19 -17.71 2.32
C TYR A 34 -5.86 -17.42 3.02
N VAL A 35 -5.23 -16.31 2.63
CA VAL A 35 -4.08 -15.70 3.29
C VAL A 35 -4.49 -14.30 3.76
N SER A 36 -4.59 -14.10 5.08
CA SER A 36 -4.80 -12.77 5.66
C SER A 36 -3.49 -12.16 6.15
N THR A 37 -3.35 -10.84 5.98
CA THR A 37 -2.32 -10.02 6.63
C THR A 37 -2.92 -8.70 7.11
N ALA A 38 -2.56 -8.30 8.32
CA ALA A 38 -2.83 -6.96 8.85
C ALA A 38 -1.66 -5.99 8.62
N ASP A 39 -0.54 -6.49 8.09
CA ASP A 39 0.57 -5.66 7.65
C ASP A 39 0.34 -5.26 6.20
N ALA A 40 -0.61 -4.35 5.99
CA ALA A 40 -0.86 -3.76 4.70
C ALA A 40 -1.19 -2.26 4.84
N SER A 41 -0.77 -1.49 3.84
CA SER A 41 -0.99 -0.06 3.81
C SER A 41 -1.42 0.42 2.44
N ILE A 42 -2.19 1.48 2.43
CA ILE A 42 -2.59 2.18 1.21
C ILE A 42 -1.40 2.99 0.69
N ASN A 43 -1.12 2.86 -0.60
CA ASN A 43 -0.06 3.58 -1.30
C ASN A 43 -0.64 4.29 -2.53
N ALA A 44 -0.14 5.48 -2.83
CA ALA A 44 -0.52 6.23 -4.02
C ALA A 44 0.73 6.80 -4.68
N PRO A 45 0.81 6.83 -6.03
CA PRO A 45 1.91 7.46 -6.72
C PRO A 45 2.06 8.92 -6.32
N SER A 46 3.27 9.31 -5.95
CA SER A 46 3.62 10.69 -5.61
C SER A 46 4.62 11.25 -6.61
N VAL A 47 4.38 12.47 -7.09
CA VAL A 47 5.26 13.18 -8.02
C VAL A 47 5.72 14.50 -7.40
N PRO A 48 7.03 14.71 -7.22
CA PRO A 48 7.54 15.99 -6.75
C PRO A 48 7.47 17.04 -7.89
N VAL A 49 6.87 18.18 -7.60
CA VAL A 49 6.93 19.40 -8.41
C VAL A 49 8.23 20.10 -8.08
N VAL A 50 9.15 20.14 -9.04
CA VAL A 50 10.48 20.70 -8.86
C VAL A 50 10.62 22.07 -9.52
N ALA A 51 11.49 22.91 -8.98
CA ALA A 51 11.93 24.13 -9.67
C ALA A 51 12.66 23.75 -10.96
N THR A 52 12.43 24.54 -12.02
CA THR A 52 13.07 24.35 -13.34
C THR A 52 14.14 25.41 -13.62
N ALA A 53 14.23 26.45 -12.80
CA ALA A 53 15.16 27.55 -12.93
C ALA A 53 15.78 27.91 -11.57
N THR A 54 17.00 28.46 -11.61
CA THR A 54 17.66 28.99 -10.41
C THR A 54 17.16 30.40 -10.12
N GLY A 55 16.66 30.64 -8.90
CA GLY A 55 16.17 31.96 -8.52
C GLY A 55 15.51 31.96 -7.15
N THR A 56 14.82 33.06 -6.84
CA THR A 56 14.07 33.21 -5.59
C THR A 56 12.62 32.85 -5.82
N LEU A 57 12.03 32.04 -4.94
CA LEU A 57 10.62 31.68 -4.99
C LEU A 57 9.76 32.92 -4.69
N ALA A 58 9.13 33.48 -5.71
CA ALA A 58 8.37 34.72 -5.62
C ALA A 58 6.98 34.49 -5.03
N SER A 59 6.31 33.41 -5.40
CA SER A 59 5.03 33.01 -4.82
C SER A 59 4.85 31.50 -4.85
N LEU A 60 4.14 30.99 -3.84
CA LEU A 60 3.74 29.59 -3.70
C LEU A 60 2.33 29.55 -3.11
N PRO A 61 1.28 29.87 -3.89
CA PRO A 61 -0.08 30.02 -3.40
C PRO A 61 -0.82 28.69 -3.18
N VAL A 62 -0.10 27.58 -2.98
CA VAL A 62 -0.70 26.24 -2.84
C VAL A 62 -0.61 25.75 -1.40
N HIS A 63 -1.64 25.04 -0.96
CA HIS A 63 -1.74 24.52 0.40
C HIS A 63 -1.85 22.99 0.43
N VAL A 64 -1.42 22.37 1.52
CA VAL A 64 -1.61 20.93 1.75
C VAL A 64 -3.09 20.59 1.73
N GLY A 65 -3.46 19.55 0.98
CA GLY A 65 -4.84 19.13 0.75
C GLY A 65 -5.51 19.78 -0.47
N GLU A 66 -4.86 20.74 -1.13
CA GLU A 66 -5.41 21.37 -2.33
C GLU A 66 -5.33 20.43 -3.55
N HIS A 67 -6.39 20.41 -4.35
CA HIS A 67 -6.42 19.64 -5.58
C HIS A 67 -5.81 20.44 -6.74
N LEU A 68 -4.76 19.90 -7.34
CA LEU A 68 -4.08 20.48 -8.50
C LEU A 68 -4.44 19.71 -9.77
N LYS A 69 -4.69 20.46 -10.84
CA LYS A 69 -4.84 19.91 -12.19
C LYS A 69 -3.51 19.98 -12.93
N ALA A 70 -3.25 19.02 -13.81
CA ALA A 70 -2.08 19.05 -14.67
C ALA A 70 -2.02 20.38 -15.46
N GLY A 71 -0.87 21.04 -15.42
CA GLY A 71 -0.64 22.35 -16.02
C GLY A 71 -1.06 23.56 -15.16
N GLN A 72 -1.69 23.36 -14.00
CA GLN A 72 -2.01 24.45 -13.07
C GLN A 72 -0.73 25.07 -12.50
N THR A 73 -0.70 26.39 -12.36
CA THR A 73 0.43 27.11 -11.76
C THR A 73 0.56 26.77 -10.28
N VAL A 74 1.70 26.20 -9.89
CA VAL A 74 2.02 25.82 -8.51
C VAL A 74 2.87 26.89 -7.85
N ALA A 75 3.87 27.41 -8.57
CA ALA A 75 4.80 28.39 -8.03
C ALA A 75 5.34 29.34 -9.09
N THR A 76 5.88 30.47 -8.66
CA THR A 76 6.65 31.37 -9.54
C THR A 76 8.04 31.60 -8.98
N VAL A 77 9.05 31.48 -9.84
CA VAL A 77 10.46 31.69 -9.50
C VAL A 77 10.96 32.93 -10.23
N THR A 78 11.45 33.92 -9.50
CA THR A 78 12.14 35.07 -10.09
C THR A 78 13.60 34.74 -10.28
N VAL A 79 14.01 34.65 -11.54
CA VAL A 79 15.38 34.39 -11.95
C VAL A 79 16.16 35.70 -11.93
N PRO A 80 17.33 35.77 -11.25
CA PRO A 80 18.14 36.97 -11.24
C PRO A 80 18.63 37.31 -12.66
N PRO A 81 18.80 38.60 -12.97
CA PRO A 81 19.22 39.04 -14.30
C PRO A 81 20.59 38.45 -14.66
N SER A 82 20.67 37.83 -15.83
CA SER A 82 21.92 37.32 -16.41
C SER A 82 22.29 38.20 -17.60
N GLY A 83 23.27 39.09 -17.42
CA GLY A 83 23.73 40.00 -18.47
C GLY A 83 22.81 41.20 -18.71
N LYS A 84 22.35 41.41 -19.95
CA LYS A 84 21.50 42.55 -20.34
C LYS A 84 19.99 42.29 -20.22
N SER A 85 19.61 41.07 -19.84
CA SER A 85 18.21 40.68 -19.65
C SER A 85 17.76 41.06 -18.23
N GLY A 86 16.58 41.68 -18.12
CA GLY A 86 15.97 41.99 -16.82
C GLY A 86 15.60 40.74 -16.01
N PRO A 87 15.10 40.90 -14.77
CA PRO A 87 14.61 39.78 -13.97
C PRO A 87 13.45 39.08 -14.70
N THR A 88 13.58 37.77 -14.92
CA THR A 88 12.57 36.96 -15.60
C THR A 88 11.83 36.12 -14.58
N THR A 89 10.50 36.06 -14.67
CA THR A 89 9.69 35.18 -13.82
C THR A 89 9.36 33.91 -14.59
N VAL A 90 9.66 32.75 -13.99
CA VAL A 90 9.35 31.43 -14.52
C VAL A 90 8.21 30.83 -13.71
N THR A 91 7.15 30.41 -14.39
CA THR A 91 6.01 29.71 -13.78
C THR A 91 6.30 28.21 -13.72
N ILE A 92 6.18 27.62 -12.55
CA ILE A 92 6.24 26.18 -12.33
C ILE A 92 4.80 25.66 -12.31
N THR A 93 4.53 24.60 -13.08
CA THR A 93 3.21 24.01 -13.22
C THR A 93 3.18 22.58 -12.70
N ALA A 94 1.99 22.12 -12.32
CA ALA A 94 1.72 20.77 -11.87
C ALA A 94 1.94 19.77 -13.02
N PRO A 95 2.78 18.73 -12.86
CA PRO A 95 3.02 17.74 -13.91
C PRO A 95 1.82 16.79 -14.10
N VAL A 96 1.02 16.55 -13.06
CA VAL A 96 -0.07 15.57 -13.06
C VAL A 96 -1.31 16.11 -12.34
N ASN A 97 -2.43 15.40 -12.46
CA ASN A 97 -3.60 15.68 -11.62
C ASN A 97 -3.39 14.99 -10.28
N GLY A 98 -3.49 15.72 -9.18
CA GLY A 98 -3.24 15.17 -7.85
C GLY A 98 -3.68 16.11 -6.74
N THR A 99 -3.37 15.71 -5.51
CA THR A 99 -3.59 16.50 -4.31
C THR A 99 -2.24 16.83 -3.70
N VAL A 100 -2.08 18.07 -3.21
CA VAL A 100 -0.86 18.48 -2.53
C VAL A 100 -0.73 17.72 -1.21
N ALA A 101 0.24 16.82 -1.12
CA ALA A 101 0.51 16.07 0.10
C ALA A 101 1.47 16.81 1.03
N GLN A 102 2.45 17.52 0.46
CA GLN A 102 3.44 18.26 1.25
C GLN A 102 3.92 19.48 0.48
N VAL A 103 4.08 20.59 1.19
CA VAL A 103 4.78 21.78 0.71
C VAL A 103 6.14 21.82 1.38
N GLN A 104 7.22 21.83 0.58
CA GLN A 104 8.60 21.73 1.06
C GLN A 104 9.38 23.03 0.93
N ALA A 105 8.99 23.90 -0.01
CA ALA A 105 9.62 25.20 -0.18
C ALA A 105 8.80 26.32 0.49
N ALA A 106 9.49 27.38 0.91
CA ALA A 106 8.88 28.59 1.44
C ALA A 106 9.04 29.77 0.48
N GLN A 107 8.07 30.69 0.47
CA GLN A 107 8.18 31.93 -0.27
C GLN A 107 9.43 32.72 0.18
N GLY A 108 10.18 33.28 -0.78
CA GLY A 108 11.45 33.96 -0.54
C GLY A 108 12.67 33.03 -0.48
N GLN A 109 12.47 31.71 -0.52
CA GLN A 109 13.58 30.74 -0.54
C GLN A 109 14.32 30.76 -1.89
N MET A 110 15.64 30.62 -1.85
CA MET A 110 16.45 30.39 -3.04
C MET A 110 16.29 28.92 -3.49
N VAL A 111 15.94 28.71 -4.75
CA VAL A 111 15.71 27.39 -5.34
C VAL A 111 16.57 27.21 -6.59
N THR A 112 16.95 25.96 -6.87
CA THR A 112 17.71 25.56 -8.07
C THR A 112 16.95 24.47 -8.82
N PRO A 113 17.25 24.23 -10.12
CA PRO A 113 16.65 23.16 -10.88
C PRO A 113 16.74 21.81 -10.13
N GLY A 114 15.61 21.15 -9.96
CA GLY A 114 15.50 19.89 -9.20
C GLY A 114 15.19 20.07 -7.71
N THR A 115 15.17 21.30 -7.17
CA THR A 115 14.68 21.55 -5.81
C THR A 115 13.18 21.24 -5.75
N PRO A 116 12.74 20.30 -4.89
CA PRO A 116 11.33 20.00 -4.76
C PRO A 116 10.62 21.13 -4.01
N LEU A 117 9.53 21.62 -4.61
CA LEU A 117 8.71 22.70 -4.06
C LEU A 117 7.51 22.11 -3.33
N VAL A 118 6.85 21.15 -3.98
CA VAL A 118 5.58 20.56 -3.54
C VAL A 118 5.57 19.10 -3.98
N THR A 119 4.96 18.23 -3.19
CA THR A 119 4.72 16.83 -3.56
C THR A 119 3.24 16.64 -3.85
N GLU A 120 2.92 16.21 -5.07
CA GLU A 120 1.57 15.85 -5.49
C GLU A 120 1.35 14.35 -5.33
N VAL A 121 0.18 13.95 -4.87
CA VAL A 121 -0.22 12.55 -4.76
C VAL A 121 -1.46 12.27 -5.59
N GLN A 122 -1.45 11.16 -6.32
CA GLN A 122 -2.53 10.74 -7.20
C GLN A 122 -3.54 9.84 -6.45
N LEU A 123 -4.52 10.44 -5.78
CA LEU A 123 -5.57 9.71 -5.06
C LEU A 123 -6.50 8.88 -5.97
N SER A 124 -6.45 9.08 -7.29
CA SER A 124 -7.21 8.29 -8.26
C SER A 124 -6.54 6.96 -8.63
N GLN A 125 -5.26 6.76 -8.30
CA GLN A 125 -4.47 5.57 -8.65
C GLN A 125 -3.91 4.91 -7.39
N VAL A 126 -4.80 4.64 -6.45
CA VAL A 126 -4.43 4.03 -5.18
C VAL A 126 -4.16 2.54 -5.36
N THR A 127 -3.14 2.06 -4.66
CA THR A 127 -2.71 0.66 -4.61
C THR A 127 -2.61 0.23 -3.15
N VAL A 128 -2.76 -1.07 -2.89
CA VAL A 128 -2.58 -1.63 -1.56
C VAL A 128 -1.29 -2.42 -1.55
N VAL A 129 -0.40 -2.11 -0.61
CA VAL A 129 0.85 -2.83 -0.40
C VAL A 129 0.67 -3.73 0.79
N ALA A 130 0.52 -5.03 0.53
CA ALA A 130 0.34 -6.06 1.55
C ALA A 130 1.65 -6.81 1.76
N ASN A 131 2.21 -6.71 2.96
CA ASN A 131 3.41 -7.43 3.35
C ASN A 131 3.02 -8.84 3.81
N ILE A 132 3.23 -9.84 2.95
CA ILE A 132 2.88 -11.23 3.21
C ILE A 132 4.10 -11.97 3.78
N PRO A 133 3.96 -12.72 4.88
CA PRO A 133 5.01 -13.61 5.37
C PRO A 133 5.52 -14.57 4.29
N GLU A 134 6.83 -14.74 4.15
CA GLU A 134 7.45 -15.67 3.20
C GLU A 134 6.91 -17.10 3.34
N THR A 135 6.53 -17.52 4.55
CA THR A 135 5.92 -18.83 4.79
C THR A 135 4.59 -19.04 4.07
N LYS A 136 3.87 -17.96 3.75
CA LYS A 136 2.56 -17.98 3.08
C LYS A 136 2.62 -17.52 1.62
N ILE A 137 3.70 -16.86 1.17
CA ILE A 137 3.81 -16.30 -0.19
C ILE A 137 3.68 -17.36 -1.29
N ARG A 138 4.11 -18.60 -1.04
CA ARG A 138 4.02 -19.72 -2.01
C ARG A 138 2.59 -20.01 -2.50
N ARG A 139 1.58 -19.56 -1.76
CA ARG A 139 0.16 -19.77 -2.08
C ARG A 139 -0.43 -18.59 -2.85
N VAL A 140 0.22 -17.43 -2.78
CA VAL A 140 -0.23 -16.19 -3.38
C VAL A 140 0.25 -16.11 -4.82
N HIS A 141 -0.68 -15.87 -5.74
CA HIS A 141 -0.39 -15.76 -7.18
C HIS A 141 -1.02 -14.48 -7.74
N VAL A 142 -0.39 -13.95 -8.79
CA VAL A 142 -0.94 -12.82 -9.55
C VAL A 142 -2.31 -13.20 -10.14
N GLY A 143 -3.26 -12.27 -10.04
CA GLY A 143 -4.65 -12.45 -10.48
C GLY A 143 -5.62 -12.96 -9.41
N GLN A 144 -5.15 -13.33 -8.21
CA GLN A 144 -6.03 -13.73 -7.12
C GLN A 144 -6.87 -12.55 -6.61
N SER A 145 -8.12 -12.83 -6.26
CA SER A 145 -9.02 -11.84 -5.66
C SER A 145 -8.74 -11.68 -4.17
N ALA A 146 -8.78 -10.43 -3.71
CA ALA A 146 -8.56 -10.07 -2.32
C ALA A 146 -9.65 -9.11 -1.83
N GLN A 147 -9.91 -9.15 -0.53
CA GLN A 147 -10.75 -8.19 0.16
C GLN A 147 -9.86 -7.33 1.05
N VAL A 148 -10.04 -6.03 0.98
CA VAL A 148 -9.28 -5.04 1.76
C VAL A 148 -10.24 -4.31 2.68
N THR A 149 -9.93 -4.28 3.97
CA THR A 149 -10.67 -3.51 4.97
C THR A 149 -9.75 -2.44 5.51
N VAL A 150 -10.14 -1.18 5.39
CA VAL A 150 -9.31 -0.03 5.79
C VAL A 150 -9.73 0.40 7.20
N ASP A 151 -8.77 0.59 8.10
CA ASP A 151 -9.04 0.94 9.50
C ASP A 151 -9.76 2.28 9.63
N ALA A 152 -9.49 3.21 8.71
CA ALA A 152 -10.16 4.52 8.64
C ALA A 152 -11.65 4.42 8.26
N HIS A 153 -12.07 3.33 7.63
CA HIS A 153 -13.43 3.12 7.13
C HIS A 153 -13.99 1.77 7.60
N PRO A 154 -14.26 1.61 8.91
CA PRO A 154 -14.73 0.33 9.47
C PRO A 154 -16.10 -0.04 8.88
N GLY A 155 -16.22 -1.29 8.42
CA GLY A 155 -17.45 -1.84 7.84
C GLY A 155 -17.55 -1.75 6.32
N VAL A 156 -16.58 -1.13 5.64
CA VAL A 156 -16.48 -1.14 4.19
C VAL A 156 -15.38 -2.11 3.76
N THR A 157 -15.73 -3.06 2.90
CA THR A 157 -14.79 -3.99 2.27
C THR A 157 -14.59 -3.59 0.82
N PHE A 158 -13.34 -3.29 0.44
CA PHE A 158 -12.96 -3.00 -0.92
C PHE A 158 -12.51 -4.28 -1.63
N THR A 159 -12.90 -4.42 -2.89
CA THR A 159 -12.42 -5.52 -3.73
C THR A 159 -11.07 -5.12 -4.31
N ALA A 160 -10.09 -6.01 -4.20
CA ALA A 160 -8.77 -5.82 -4.78
C ALA A 160 -8.33 -7.06 -5.56
N THR A 161 -7.40 -6.88 -6.48
CA THR A 161 -6.78 -7.97 -7.24
C THR A 161 -5.27 -7.91 -7.08
N VAL A 162 -4.65 -9.08 -6.88
CA VAL A 162 -3.19 -9.17 -6.84
C VAL A 162 -2.64 -8.84 -8.22
N GLU A 163 -2.00 -7.67 -8.35
CA GLU A 163 -1.47 -7.20 -9.62
C GLU A 163 -0.06 -7.74 -9.83
N HIS A 164 0.82 -7.53 -8.85
CA HIS A 164 2.21 -7.95 -8.92
C HIS A 164 2.77 -8.33 -7.54
N ILE A 165 3.66 -9.31 -7.54
CA ILE A 165 4.45 -9.69 -6.37
C ILE A 165 5.85 -9.12 -6.60
N ALA A 166 6.37 -8.33 -5.66
CA ALA A 166 7.68 -7.75 -5.82
C ALA A 166 8.75 -8.85 -5.98
N PRO A 167 9.65 -8.77 -6.98
CA PRO A 167 10.62 -9.82 -7.29
C PRO A 167 11.73 -9.98 -6.23
N ALA A 168 11.82 -9.05 -5.27
CA ALA A 168 12.78 -9.12 -4.17
C ALA A 168 12.14 -8.65 -2.84
N THR A 169 12.57 -9.24 -1.72
CA THR A 169 12.22 -8.78 -0.38
C THR A 169 12.87 -7.42 -0.10
N GLN A 170 12.23 -6.57 0.72
CA GLN A 170 12.76 -5.24 1.09
C GLN A 170 14.20 -5.28 1.64
N SER A 171 14.61 -6.44 2.19
CA SER A 171 15.95 -6.71 2.71
C SER A 171 17.05 -6.76 1.63
N TYR A 172 16.72 -7.09 0.37
CA TYR A 172 17.71 -7.16 -0.72
C TYR A 172 18.19 -5.79 -1.19
N PHE A 173 17.35 -4.75 -1.05
CA PHE A 173 17.67 -3.38 -1.46
C PHE A 173 18.20 -2.49 -0.31
N SER A 174 18.39 -3.05 0.89
CA SER A 174 18.97 -2.29 2.00
C SER A 174 20.47 -2.07 1.78
N VAL A 175 20.89 -0.80 1.75
CA VAL A 175 22.31 -0.37 1.70
C VAL A 175 23.05 -0.73 3.00
N LEU A 176 22.31 -0.99 4.07
CA LEU A 176 22.81 -1.50 5.35
C LEU A 176 22.47 -2.99 5.45
N PRO A 177 23.45 -3.91 5.36
CA PRO A 177 23.20 -5.29 5.73
C PRO A 177 22.91 -5.30 7.23
N THR A 178 21.71 -5.73 7.63
CA THR A 178 21.47 -6.14 9.01
C THR A 178 22.19 -7.47 9.21
N THR A 179 23.52 -7.45 9.34
CA THR A 179 24.24 -8.59 9.87
C THR A 179 23.75 -8.76 11.30
N ALA A 180 22.93 -9.79 11.49
CA ALA A 180 22.50 -10.22 12.81
C ALA A 180 23.74 -10.30 13.72
N THR A 181 23.72 -9.53 14.80
CA THR A 181 24.79 -9.52 15.80
C THR A 181 25.00 -10.95 16.30
N ALA A 182 26.25 -11.42 16.27
CA ALA A 182 26.63 -12.76 16.64
C ALA A 182 26.08 -13.14 18.03
N GLY A 183 25.17 -14.12 18.07
CA GLY A 183 24.76 -14.77 19.34
C GLY A 183 23.30 -15.13 19.52
N SER A 184 22.36 -14.65 18.69
CA SER A 184 20.93 -15.02 18.80
C SER A 184 20.34 -15.42 17.44
N TYR A 185 20.19 -16.71 17.20
CA TYR A 185 19.43 -17.24 16.05
C TYR A 185 17.93 -17.17 16.36
N THR A 186 17.32 -15.99 16.26
CA THR A 186 15.86 -15.88 16.13
C THR A 186 15.52 -15.81 14.65
N LYS A 187 14.78 -16.81 14.14
CA LYS A 187 14.28 -16.84 12.77
C LYS A 187 13.38 -15.62 12.52
N VAL A 188 13.90 -14.59 11.86
CA VAL A 188 13.11 -13.44 11.43
C VAL A 188 12.32 -13.85 10.20
N VAL A 189 10.99 -13.76 10.27
CA VAL A 189 10.13 -14.02 9.12
C VAL A 189 10.26 -12.83 8.16
N GLN A 190 10.84 -13.06 6.99
CA GLN A 190 10.86 -12.04 5.95
C GLN A 190 9.45 -11.84 5.41
N ARG A 191 9.14 -10.60 5.02
CA ARG A 191 7.86 -10.24 4.41
C ARG A 191 8.11 -9.84 2.96
N VAL A 192 7.26 -10.35 2.07
CA VAL A 192 7.28 -10.06 0.65
C VAL A 192 6.16 -9.05 0.37
N PRO A 193 6.47 -7.87 -0.17
CA PRO A 193 5.44 -6.91 -0.53
C PRO A 193 4.69 -7.41 -1.77
N VAL A 194 3.39 -7.57 -1.61
CA VAL A 194 2.44 -7.89 -2.67
C VAL A 194 1.66 -6.62 -2.97
N ILE A 195 1.66 -6.21 -4.23
CA ILE A 195 0.95 -5.01 -4.69
C ILE A 195 -0.41 -5.47 -5.22
N LEU A 196 -1.47 -4.89 -4.66
CA LEU A 196 -2.84 -5.14 -5.08
C LEU A 196 -3.45 -3.87 -5.66
N SER A 197 -4.11 -4.00 -6.79
CA SER A 197 -4.96 -2.96 -7.36
C SER A 197 -6.30 -2.98 -6.63
N VAL A 198 -6.74 -1.84 -6.08
CA VAL A 198 -7.97 -1.72 -5.29
C VAL A 198 -9.01 -0.89 -6.05
N ASP A 199 -10.25 -1.37 -6.07
CA ASP A 199 -11.38 -0.56 -6.50
C ASP A 199 -11.89 0.26 -5.32
N THR A 200 -11.72 1.58 -5.40
CA THR A 200 -12.08 2.50 -4.32
C THR A 200 -13.59 2.75 -4.21
N ALA A 201 -14.40 2.26 -5.16
CA ALA A 201 -15.88 2.33 -5.11
C ALA A 201 -16.45 3.73 -4.78
N GLY A 202 -15.72 4.80 -5.12
CA GLY A 202 -16.09 6.20 -4.85
C GLY A 202 -15.63 6.77 -3.50
N TYR A 203 -14.92 5.99 -2.67
CA TYR A 203 -14.30 6.46 -1.44
C TYR A 203 -12.92 7.09 -1.71
N THR A 204 -12.59 8.13 -0.94
CA THR A 204 -11.25 8.71 -0.95
C THR A 204 -10.38 7.98 0.05
N LEU A 205 -9.47 7.16 -0.44
CA LEU A 205 -8.46 6.47 0.36
C LEU A 205 -7.20 7.31 0.43
N LEU A 206 -6.65 7.47 1.63
CA LEU A 206 -5.44 8.28 1.83
C LEU A 206 -4.20 7.39 1.85
N PRO A 207 -3.09 7.82 1.22
CA PRO A 207 -1.83 7.10 1.33
C PRO A 207 -1.37 7.04 2.79
N GLY A 208 -0.87 5.89 3.21
CA GLY A 208 -0.42 5.63 4.58
C GLY A 208 -1.50 5.11 5.53
N GLU A 209 -2.76 4.98 5.10
CA GLU A 209 -3.78 4.30 5.91
C GLU A 209 -3.45 2.82 6.08
N ASN A 210 -3.64 2.32 7.30
CA ASN A 210 -3.52 0.89 7.59
C ASN A 210 -4.75 0.14 7.09
N CYS A 211 -4.52 -1.08 6.63
CA CYS A 211 -5.60 -1.96 6.18
C CYS A 211 -5.27 -3.43 6.46
N GLU A 212 -6.33 -4.24 6.57
CA GLU A 212 -6.24 -5.70 6.57
C GLU A 212 -6.60 -6.23 5.18
N VAL A 213 -5.78 -7.13 4.67
CA VAL A 213 -5.95 -7.75 3.35
C VAL A 213 -6.16 -9.24 3.52
N ARG A 214 -7.27 -9.74 2.97
CA ARG A 214 -7.60 -11.17 2.86
C ARG A 214 -7.57 -11.60 1.40
N ILE A 215 -6.54 -12.34 1.02
CA ILE A 215 -6.36 -12.90 -0.33
C ILE A 215 -7.01 -14.28 -0.36
N THR A 216 -7.89 -14.52 -1.33
CA THR A 216 -8.51 -15.83 -1.52
C THR A 216 -7.59 -16.70 -2.38
N ILE A 217 -7.28 -17.90 -1.90
CA ILE A 217 -6.43 -18.87 -2.59
C ILE A 217 -7.35 -19.81 -3.38
N HIS A 218 -6.98 -20.10 -4.62
CA HIS A 218 -7.68 -21.03 -5.51
C HIS A 218 -6.68 -22.09 -5.98
#